data_AF-A0A7S4LFP5-F1
#
_entry.id   AF-A0A7S4LFP5-F1
#
_cell.length_a   1.000
_cell.length_b   1.000
_cell.length_c   1.000
_cell.angle_alpha   90.00
_cell.angle_beta   90.00
_cell.angle_gamma   90.00
#
_symmetry.space_group_name_H-M   'P 1'
#
loop_
_entity.id
_entity.type
_entity.pdbx_description
1 polymer ?
#
loop_
_entity_poly.entity_id
_entity_poly.type
_entity_poly.pdbx_seq_one_letter_code
_entity_poly.pdbx_strand_id
1 'polypeptide(L)'
;MDGAQQTPRLTQALDDKAQAAFVHFFTTLPTDGTVRIFQRTGTRTYYSSHGADVELFSNWYLRFGVEVVNIGALQKLPSAAFSQANYEEMVTDLLVHRNRRVEVWAQDSDKKAAGWRCVKRGSPGNMQEFEGVVVTDGLRDAPVVVAVTCAE
;
A
#
# COMPACT_ATOMS: atom_id res chain seq x y z
N MET A 1 -22.56 20.92 0.23
CA MET A 1 -21.62 20.57 -0.86
C MET A 1 -20.29 20.30 -0.19
N ASP A 2 -20.10 19.08 0.30
CA ASP A 2 -18.87 18.71 1.00
C ASP A 2 -17.73 18.64 -0.02
N GLY A 3 -16.77 19.55 0.11
CA GLY A 3 -15.62 19.59 -0.77
C GLY A 3 -14.88 18.26 -0.68
N ALA A 4 -14.77 17.54 -1.80
CA ALA A 4 -13.93 16.37 -1.92
C ALA A 4 -12.49 16.78 -1.55
N GLN A 5 -12.07 16.41 -0.34
CA GLN A 5 -10.77 16.79 0.21
C GLN A 5 -9.68 16.04 -0.56
N GLN A 6 -8.86 16.79 -1.29
CA GLN A 6 -7.85 16.23 -2.20
C GLN A 6 -6.71 15.56 -1.42
N THR A 7 -6.32 14.37 -1.85
CA THR A 7 -5.12 13.68 -1.35
C THR A 7 -3.87 14.46 -1.79
N PRO A 8 -2.85 14.65 -0.94
CA PRO A 8 -1.65 15.39 -1.32
C PRO A 8 -0.95 14.79 -2.54
N ARG A 9 -0.49 15.62 -3.47
CA ARG A 9 0.39 15.17 -4.55
C ARG A 9 1.73 14.75 -3.97
N LEU A 10 2.19 13.54 -4.28
CA LEU A 10 3.45 12.98 -3.73
C LEU A 10 4.68 13.85 -3.97
N THR A 11 4.77 14.45 -5.15
CA THR A 11 5.87 15.34 -5.54
C THR A 11 5.91 16.63 -4.72
N GLN A 12 4.78 17.07 -4.15
CA GLN A 12 4.70 18.23 -3.28
C GLN A 12 4.85 17.87 -1.79
N ALA A 13 4.48 16.63 -1.43
CA ALA A 13 4.52 16.16 -0.05
C ALA A 13 5.92 15.68 0.41
N LEU A 14 6.85 15.46 -0.51
CA LEU A 14 8.19 14.93 -0.24
C LEU A 14 9.26 15.80 -0.89
N ASP A 15 10.25 16.25 -0.11
CA ASP A 15 11.44 16.89 -0.65
C ASP A 15 12.33 15.88 -1.44
N ASP A 16 13.23 16.40 -2.27
CA ASP A 16 14.08 15.58 -3.15
C ASP A 16 14.94 14.57 -2.37
N LYS A 17 15.38 14.92 -1.16
CA LYS A 17 16.19 14.04 -0.30
C LYS A 17 15.36 12.88 0.23
N ALA A 18 14.14 13.15 0.68
CA ALA A 18 13.18 12.16 1.14
C ALA A 18 12.75 11.24 0.00
N GLN A 19 12.55 11.78 -1.21
CA GLN A 19 12.28 10.98 -2.41
C GLN A 19 13.46 10.06 -2.72
N ALA A 20 14.70 10.56 -2.78
CA ALA A 20 15.88 9.74 -3.06
C ALA A 20 16.08 8.63 -2.02
N ALA A 21 15.91 8.93 -0.73
CA ALA A 21 16.00 7.95 0.34
C ALA A 21 14.91 6.87 0.23
N PHE A 22 13.67 7.26 -0.09
CA PHE A 22 12.58 6.33 -0.30
C PHE A 22 12.83 5.42 -1.50
N VAL A 23 13.26 5.97 -2.63
CA VAL A 23 13.54 5.18 -3.84
C VAL A 23 14.66 4.18 -3.57
N HIS A 24 15.74 4.59 -2.89
CA HIS A 24 16.79 3.66 -2.50
C HIS A 24 16.24 2.52 -1.63
N PHE A 25 15.49 2.84 -0.58
CA PHE A 25 14.84 1.83 0.27
C PHE A 25 13.92 0.89 -0.55
N PHE A 26 13.07 1.44 -1.42
CA PHE A 26 12.15 0.65 -2.23
C PHE A 26 12.88 -0.37 -3.10
N THR A 27 14.02 0.00 -3.68
CA THR A 27 14.84 -0.93 -4.49
C THR A 27 15.49 -2.06 -3.70
N THR A 28 15.53 -1.99 -2.37
CA THR A 28 16.01 -3.09 -1.51
C THR A 28 14.94 -4.13 -1.20
N LEU A 29 13.67 -3.84 -1.52
CA LEU A 29 12.56 -4.75 -1.25
C LEU A 29 12.50 -5.89 -2.28
N PRO A 30 12.09 -7.11 -1.88
CA PRO A 30 12.08 -8.26 -2.78
C PRO A 30 10.93 -8.18 -3.80
N THR A 31 11.19 -8.66 -5.03
CA THR A 31 10.19 -8.80 -6.09
C THR A 31 9.52 -10.17 -6.05
N ASP A 32 8.66 -10.39 -5.06
CA ASP A 32 8.00 -11.67 -4.74
C ASP A 32 6.49 -11.68 -5.04
N GLY A 33 6.00 -10.69 -5.80
CA GLY A 33 4.59 -10.53 -6.14
C GLY A 33 3.69 -10.08 -4.97
N THR A 34 4.28 -9.71 -3.84
CA THR A 34 3.57 -9.09 -2.71
C THR A 34 3.32 -7.62 -3.00
N VAL A 35 2.05 -7.20 -2.91
CA VAL A 35 1.64 -5.81 -3.16
C VAL A 35 1.99 -4.96 -1.94
N ARG A 36 2.74 -3.88 -2.13
CA ARG A 36 3.25 -3.06 -1.02
C ARG A 36 2.63 -1.68 -1.02
N ILE A 37 1.99 -1.36 0.10
CA ILE A 37 1.35 -0.07 0.33
C ILE A 37 2.11 0.67 1.43
N PHE A 38 2.41 1.95 1.21
CA PHE A 38 3.19 2.77 2.11
C PHE A 38 2.28 3.82 2.75
N GLN A 39 2.05 3.68 4.05
CA GLN A 39 1.38 4.68 4.87
C GLN A 39 2.31 5.87 5.08
N ARG A 40 1.82 7.06 4.76
CA ARG A 40 2.53 8.32 4.91
C ARG A 40 1.81 9.20 5.91
N THR A 41 2.57 9.77 6.83
CA THR A 41 2.07 10.69 7.85
C THR A 41 2.54 12.10 7.52
N GLY A 42 1.64 12.95 7.03
CA GLY A 42 1.87 14.38 6.87
C GLY A 42 0.88 15.17 7.72
N THR A 43 0.28 16.24 7.16
CA THR A 43 -0.87 16.92 7.77
C THR A 43 -2.04 15.97 8.02
N ARG A 44 -2.16 14.92 7.19
CA ARG A 44 -3.12 13.82 7.32
C ARG A 44 -2.44 12.52 6.91
N THR A 45 -3.01 11.40 7.34
CA THR A 45 -2.60 10.07 6.88
C THR A 45 -3.10 9.84 5.47
N TYR A 46 -2.22 9.37 4.59
CA TYR A 46 -2.56 8.92 3.25
C TYR A 46 -1.67 7.72 2.89
N TYR A 47 -1.98 7.05 1.79
CA TYR A 47 -1.26 5.87 1.35
C TYR A 47 -0.66 6.09 -0.02
N SER A 48 0.32 5.26 -0.35
CA SER A 48 0.95 5.29 -1.66
C SER A 48 1.40 3.90 -2.11
N SER A 49 1.44 3.73 -3.41
CA SER A 49 1.92 2.55 -4.12
C SER A 49 2.96 2.98 -5.16
N HIS A 50 3.85 2.06 -5.51
CA HIS A 50 5.02 2.39 -6.33
C HIS A 50 5.40 1.26 -7.30
N GLY A 51 6.07 1.62 -8.40
CA GLY A 51 6.65 0.68 -9.36
C GLY A 51 5.60 -0.19 -10.05
N ALA A 52 5.89 -1.48 -10.19
CA ALA A 52 5.05 -2.44 -10.91
C ALA A 52 3.61 -2.53 -10.38
N ASP A 53 3.39 -2.30 -9.08
CA ASP A 53 2.04 -2.30 -8.49
C ASP A 53 1.19 -1.14 -9.02
N VAL A 54 1.80 0.01 -9.34
CA VAL A 54 1.08 1.15 -9.93
C VAL A 54 0.64 0.82 -11.36
N GLU A 55 1.52 0.18 -12.13
CA GLU A 55 1.26 -0.19 -13.52
C GLU A 55 0.20 -1.30 -13.61
N LEU A 56 0.38 -2.36 -12.82
CA LEU A 56 -0.51 -3.53 -12.79
C LEU A 56 -1.94 -3.15 -12.39
N PHE A 57 -2.08 -2.12 -11.54
CA PHE A 57 -3.37 -1.69 -11.00
C PHE A 57 -3.79 -0.30 -11.47
N SER A 58 -3.34 0.12 -12.65
CA SER A 58 -3.69 1.40 -13.30
C SER A 58 -5.19 1.72 -13.28
N ASN A 59 -6.04 0.71 -13.48
CA ASN A 59 -7.50 0.84 -13.44
C ASN A 59 -8.04 1.39 -12.09
N TRP A 60 -7.40 1.05 -10.97
CA TRP A 60 -7.79 1.60 -9.67
C TRP A 60 -7.51 3.10 -9.61
N TYR A 61 -6.30 3.54 -9.96
CA TYR A 61 -5.94 4.95 -9.89
C TYR A 61 -6.78 5.79 -10.85
N LEU A 62 -7.11 5.27 -12.03
CA LEU A 62 -8.04 5.91 -12.94
C LEU A 62 -9.44 6.07 -12.32
N ARG A 63 -9.99 4.99 -11.74
CA ARG A 63 -11.30 5.02 -11.06
C ARG A 63 -11.30 6.00 -9.88
N PHE A 64 -10.22 6.02 -9.12
CA PHE A 64 -10.06 6.89 -7.96
C PHE A 64 -9.79 8.36 -8.31
N GLY A 65 -9.55 8.68 -9.59
CA GLY A 65 -9.11 10.01 -10.00
C GLY A 65 -7.73 10.38 -9.42
N VAL A 66 -6.89 9.39 -9.17
CA VAL A 66 -5.54 9.54 -8.61
C VAL A 66 -4.53 9.67 -9.75
N GLU A 67 -3.75 10.75 -9.72
CA GLU A 67 -2.66 10.97 -10.67
C GLU A 67 -1.47 10.07 -10.35
N VAL A 68 -0.92 9.42 -11.39
CA VAL A 68 0.35 8.70 -11.32
C VAL A 68 1.48 9.67 -11.67
N VAL A 69 2.44 9.81 -10.77
CA VAL A 69 3.61 10.69 -10.93
C VAL A 69 4.90 9.91 -10.75
N ASN A 70 5.99 10.39 -11.32
CA ASN A 70 7.31 9.84 -11.04
C ASN A 70 7.96 10.59 -9.88
N ILE A 71 8.49 9.88 -8.90
CA ILE A 71 9.31 10.44 -7.82
C ILE A 71 10.76 10.01 -7.99
N GLY A 72 11.69 10.82 -7.46
CA GLY A 72 13.12 10.60 -7.58
C GLY A 72 13.72 11.22 -8.86
N ALA A 73 14.74 12.05 -8.68
CA ALA A 73 15.37 12.79 -9.78
C ALA A 73 16.13 11.88 -10.77
N LEU A 74 16.85 10.88 -10.26
CA LEU A 74 17.67 9.97 -11.07
C LEU A 74 16.92 8.67 -11.44
N GLN A 75 16.19 8.11 -10.48
CA GLN A 75 15.40 6.91 -10.65
C GLN A 75 13.93 7.31 -10.63
N LYS A 76 13.33 7.45 -11.82
CA LYS A 76 11.93 7.84 -12.00
C LYS A 76 11.01 6.69 -11.59
N LEU A 77 10.63 6.65 -10.32
CA LEU A 77 9.77 5.61 -9.76
C LEU A 77 8.29 6.00 -9.94
N PRO A 78 7.50 5.27 -10.75
CA PRO A 78 6.06 5.51 -10.88
C PRO A 78 5.39 5.35 -9.52
N SER A 79 4.55 6.31 -9.15
CA SER A 79 4.01 6.44 -7.81
C SER A 79 2.62 7.03 -7.83
N ALA A 80 1.74 6.54 -6.97
CA ALA A 80 0.39 7.07 -6.79
C ALA A 80 0.09 7.26 -5.31
N ALA A 81 -0.57 8.36 -4.94
CA ALA A 81 -1.06 8.58 -3.58
C ALA A 81 -2.59 8.61 -3.53
N PHE A 82 -3.13 7.94 -2.53
CA PHE A 82 -4.57 7.73 -2.39
C PHE A 82 -5.02 7.82 -0.94
N SER A 83 -6.32 8.03 -0.77
CA SER A 83 -6.96 8.24 0.53
C SER A 83 -7.06 6.94 1.34
N GLN A 84 -7.45 7.06 2.61
CA GLN A 84 -7.78 5.93 3.48
C GLN A 84 -8.91 5.05 2.87
N ALA A 85 -9.95 5.67 2.31
CA ALA A 85 -11.07 4.93 1.71
C ALA A 85 -10.61 4.08 0.51
N ASN A 86 -9.79 4.67 -0.38
CA ASN A 86 -9.24 3.93 -1.54
C ASN A 86 -8.29 2.82 -1.08
N TYR A 87 -7.55 3.02 0.01
CA TYR A 87 -6.71 2.01 0.62
C TYR A 87 -7.53 0.80 1.11
N GLU A 88 -8.61 1.05 1.85
CA GLU A 88 -9.52 -0.01 2.35
C GLU A 88 -10.14 -0.80 1.19
N GLU A 89 -10.60 -0.11 0.14
CA GLU A 89 -11.13 -0.72 -1.08
C GLU A 89 -10.06 -1.59 -1.79
N MET A 90 -8.85 -1.06 -1.97
CA MET A 90 -7.75 -1.80 -2.61
C MET A 90 -7.35 -3.05 -1.83
N VAL A 91 -7.18 -2.95 -0.51
CA VAL A 91 -6.80 -4.08 0.34
C VAL A 91 -7.87 -5.16 0.31
N THR A 92 -9.14 -4.77 0.37
CA THR A 92 -10.27 -5.68 0.26
C THR A 92 -10.22 -6.44 -1.07
N ASP A 93 -10.11 -5.73 -2.21
CA ASP A 93 -10.03 -6.36 -3.55
C ASP A 93 -8.81 -7.28 -3.68
N LEU A 94 -7.66 -6.88 -3.13
CA LEU A 94 -6.42 -7.65 -3.17
C LEU A 94 -6.53 -8.98 -2.41
N LEU A 95 -7.01 -8.94 -1.18
CA LEU A 95 -7.05 -10.11 -0.29
C LEU A 95 -8.23 -11.03 -0.64
N VAL A 96 -9.40 -10.46 -0.93
CA VAL A 96 -10.65 -11.21 -1.07
C VAL A 96 -10.90 -11.66 -2.51
N HIS A 97 -10.62 -10.82 -3.52
CA HIS A 97 -10.99 -11.10 -4.90
C HIS A 97 -9.81 -11.48 -5.79
N ARG A 98 -8.62 -10.95 -5.53
CA ARG A 98 -7.42 -11.18 -6.38
C ARG A 98 -6.43 -12.18 -5.83
N ASN A 99 -6.70 -12.74 -4.65
CA ASN A 99 -5.86 -13.74 -4.00
C ASN A 99 -4.38 -13.29 -3.86
N ARG A 100 -4.14 -12.02 -3.50
CA ARG A 100 -2.81 -11.42 -3.39
C ARG A 100 -2.33 -11.31 -1.95
N ARG A 101 -1.01 -11.32 -1.76
CA ARG A 101 -0.38 -10.94 -0.49
C ARG A 101 -0.21 -9.43 -0.44
N VAL A 102 -0.45 -8.85 0.73
CA VAL A 102 -0.36 -7.40 0.96
C VAL A 102 0.53 -7.13 2.16
N GLU A 103 1.41 -6.14 2.03
CA GLU A 103 2.15 -5.55 3.15
C GLU A 103 1.84 -4.06 3.22
N VAL A 104 1.60 -3.57 4.44
CA VAL A 104 1.55 -2.13 4.72
C VAL A 104 2.82 -1.74 5.46
N TRP A 105 3.52 -0.76 4.92
CA TRP A 105 4.75 -0.22 5.46
C TRP A 105 4.50 1.19 5.99
N ALA A 106 5.05 1.52 7.15
CA ALA A 106 4.98 2.86 7.73
C ALA A 106 6.37 3.35 8.12
N GLN A 107 6.54 4.67 8.19
CA GLN A 107 7.77 5.27 8.68
C GLN A 107 7.92 5.02 10.18
N ASP A 108 9.14 4.68 10.59
CA ASP A 108 9.52 4.54 11.98
C ASP A 108 9.68 5.94 12.60
N SER A 109 8.80 6.31 13.54
CA SER A 109 8.84 7.60 14.23
C SER A 109 10.00 7.72 15.21
N ASP A 110 10.59 6.59 15.63
CA ASP A 110 11.50 6.54 16.79
C ASP A 110 12.98 6.52 16.39
N LYS A 111 13.28 6.50 15.08
CA LYS A 111 14.66 6.49 14.57
C LYS A 111 15.06 7.83 13.97
N LYS A 112 16.25 8.31 14.37
CA LYS A 112 16.92 9.51 13.81
C LYS A 112 17.19 9.39 12.30
N ALA A 113 17.14 8.18 11.73
CA ALA A 113 17.12 7.93 10.31
C ALA A 113 15.72 7.41 9.93
N ALA A 114 15.06 8.09 8.98
CA ALA A 114 13.73 7.77 8.49
C ALA A 114 13.69 6.37 7.84
N GLY A 115 13.50 5.34 8.67
CA GLY A 115 13.38 3.96 8.24
C GLY A 115 11.92 3.59 7.96
N TRP A 116 11.72 2.59 7.12
CA TRP A 116 10.41 2.00 6.86
C TRP A 116 10.33 0.64 7.55
N ARG A 117 9.17 0.33 8.15
CA ARG A 117 8.89 -0.98 8.74
C ARG A 117 7.55 -1.52 8.26
N CYS A 118 7.47 -2.82 8.05
CA CYS A 118 6.21 -3.51 7.80
C CYS A 118 5.37 -3.47 9.08
N VAL A 119 4.19 -2.84 9.02
CA VAL A 119 3.25 -2.70 10.14
C VAL A 119 2.03 -3.59 10.02
N LYS A 120 1.67 -4.02 8.80
CA LYS A 120 0.65 -5.03 8.56
C LYS A 120 1.08 -6.00 7.47
N ARG A 121 0.77 -7.28 7.60
CA ARG A 121 0.98 -8.33 6.61
C ARG A 121 -0.28 -9.19 6.48
N GLY A 122 -0.67 -9.45 5.25
CA GLY A 122 -1.94 -10.08 4.93
C GLY A 122 -1.81 -10.99 3.73
N SER A 123 -2.57 -12.08 3.76
CA SER A 123 -2.74 -12.99 2.64
C SER A 123 -4.18 -13.48 2.63
N PRO A 124 -4.65 -14.09 1.54
CA PRO A 124 -6.03 -14.59 1.44
C PRO A 124 -6.39 -15.59 2.55
N GLY A 125 -5.40 -16.36 3.03
CA GLY A 125 -5.56 -17.26 4.17
C GLY A 125 -5.31 -16.64 5.55
N ASN A 126 -4.71 -15.44 5.63
CA ASN A 126 -4.41 -14.78 6.91
C ASN A 126 -4.69 -13.28 6.81
N MET A 127 -5.87 -12.87 7.28
CA MET A 127 -6.36 -11.48 7.21
C MET A 127 -6.53 -10.82 8.58
N GLN A 128 -6.04 -11.45 9.67
CA GLN A 128 -6.26 -10.98 11.05
C GLN A 128 -5.80 -9.53 11.25
N GLU A 129 -4.65 -9.16 10.69
CA GLU A 129 -4.11 -7.80 10.80
C GLU A 129 -4.91 -6.75 10.00
N PHE A 130 -5.85 -7.19 9.17
CA PHE A 130 -6.67 -6.36 8.29
C PHE A 130 -8.18 -6.43 8.59
N GLU A 131 -8.63 -7.03 9.70
CA GLU A 131 -10.06 -7.13 10.05
C GLU A 131 -10.78 -5.77 10.14
N GLY A 132 -10.08 -4.72 10.58
CA GLY A 132 -10.61 -3.35 10.60
C GLY A 132 -10.44 -2.56 9.31
N VAL A 133 -9.95 -3.19 8.24
CA VAL A 133 -9.67 -2.58 6.92
C VAL A 133 -10.48 -3.26 5.82
N VAL A 134 -10.63 -4.59 5.90
CA VAL A 134 -11.39 -5.36 4.92
C VAL A 134 -12.87 -5.10 5.10
N VAL A 135 -13.50 -4.59 4.04
CA VAL A 135 -14.94 -4.37 4.00
C VAL A 135 -15.59 -5.59 3.36
N THR A 136 -16.12 -6.51 4.16
CA THR A 136 -16.90 -7.64 3.66
C THR A 136 -18.38 -7.29 3.63
N ASP A 137 -18.98 -7.23 2.45
CA ASP A 137 -20.44 -7.12 2.31
C ASP A 137 -21.08 -8.46 2.75
N GLY A 138 -21.51 -8.52 4.01
CA GLY A 138 -22.46 -9.54 4.51
C GLY A 138 -21.96 -10.98 4.71
N LEU A 139 -20.73 -11.34 4.32
CA LEU A 139 -20.21 -12.69 4.53
C LEU A 139 -19.24 -12.75 5.72
N ARG A 140 -19.79 -13.07 6.90
CA ARG A 140 -19.03 -13.42 8.12
C ARG A 140 -18.42 -14.83 8.07
N ASP A 141 -17.89 -15.26 6.93
CA ASP A 141 -17.06 -16.46 6.87
C ASP A 141 -15.60 -16.04 6.94
N ALA A 142 -15.03 -16.10 8.14
CA ALA A 142 -13.60 -15.91 8.33
C ALA A 142 -12.84 -17.04 7.59
N PRO A 143 -11.76 -16.73 6.85
CA PRO A 143 -10.97 -17.76 6.15
C PRO A 143 -10.39 -18.76 7.16
N VAL A 144 -10.57 -20.06 6.89
CA VAL A 144 -10.00 -21.14 7.71
C VAL A 144 -8.57 -21.42 7.24
N VAL A 145 -7.60 -21.24 8.14
CA VAL A 145 -6.21 -21.68 7.90
C VAL A 145 -6.13 -23.20 8.15
N VAL A 146 -5.78 -23.97 7.12
CA VAL A 146 -5.48 -25.39 7.25
C VAL A 146 -4.02 -25.63 6.88
N ALA A 147 -3.25 -26.20 7.79
CA ALA A 147 -1.93 -26.75 7.51
C ALA A 147 -2.07 -28.26 7.32
N VAL A 148 -1.69 -28.77 6.14
CA VAL A 148 -1.64 -30.22 5.87
C VAL A 148 -0.18 -30.65 5.90
N THR A 149 0.16 -31.60 6.77
CA THR A 149 1.42 -32.32 6.72
C THR A 149 1.17 -33.67 6.06
N CYS A 150 1.84 -33.96 4.95
CA CYS A 150 1.86 -35.30 4.39
C CYS A 150 2.95 -36.08 5.13
N ALA A 151 2.55 -37.07 5.93
CA ALA A 151 3.48 -38.09 6.38
C ALA A 151 3.70 -39.08 5.23
N GLU A 152 4.97 -39.28 4.84
CA GLU A 152 5.40 -40.41 4.00
C GLU A 152 5.39 -41.72 4.80
#